data_AF-A0A0V1AJD3-F1
#
_entry.id   AF-A0A0V1AJD3-F1
#
_cell.length_a   1.000
_cell.length_b   1.000
_cell.length_c   1.000
_cell.angle_alpha   90.00
_cell.angle_beta   90.00
_cell.angle_gamma   90.00
#
_symmetry.space_group_name_H-M   'P 1'
#
loop_
_entity.id
_entity.type
_entity.pdbx_description
1 polymer ?
#
loop_
_entity_poly.entity_id
_entity_poly.type
_entity_poly.pdbx_seq_one_letter_code
_entity_poly.pdbx_strand_id
1 'polypeptide(L)'
;MTVQTTEEPLHLGRYSDIEKLFRISAYCRRFAKNCRSSVSERHGGNLTAWELHEAEEMWVRRTQEEEFQAEIQALVRHGRVAEHSRISQLDPYLDERGVLRAGGRLVNSDLPASMQHPAVLPGNHELTRGLIRRCHQRQLHAGVEQTLASLRQH
;
A
#
# COMPACT_ATOMS: atom_id res chain seq x y z
N MET A 1 -17.42 21.46 22.13
CA MET A 1 -17.74 20.91 20.80
C MET A 1 -16.94 19.62 20.64
N THR A 2 -17.57 18.48 20.83
CA THR A 2 -16.99 17.18 20.53
C THR A 2 -16.88 17.06 19.02
N VAL A 3 -15.66 16.95 18.50
CA VAL A 3 -15.43 16.58 17.10
C VAL A 3 -15.98 15.15 16.97
N GLN A 4 -17.14 15.01 16.35
CA GLN A 4 -17.60 13.72 15.89
C GLN A 4 -16.61 13.31 14.79
N THR A 5 -15.64 12.46 15.14
CA THR A 5 -14.84 11.76 14.15
C THR A 5 -15.83 10.95 13.33
N THR A 6 -16.17 11.44 12.14
CA THR A 6 -16.93 10.68 11.16
C THR A 6 -16.10 9.42 10.91
N GLU A 7 -16.48 8.30 11.51
CA GLU A 7 -15.77 7.05 11.34
C GLU A 7 -15.73 6.74 9.85
N GLU A 8 -14.52 6.66 9.29
CA GLU A 8 -14.35 6.42 7.88
C GLU A 8 -15.04 5.09 7.52
N PRO A 9 -15.94 5.06 6.52
CA PRO A 9 -16.75 3.87 6.23
C PRO A 9 -15.90 2.62 5.96
N LEU A 10 -14.71 2.84 5.39
CA LEU A 10 -13.68 1.84 5.21
C LEU A 10 -12.57 2.13 6.23
N HIS A 11 -12.51 1.36 7.31
CA HIS A 11 -11.47 1.49 8.33
C HIS A 11 -10.74 0.16 8.48
N LEU A 12 -9.41 0.17 8.40
CA LEU A 12 -8.56 -1.03 8.41
C LEU A 12 -8.82 -1.93 9.63
N GLY A 13 -9.01 -1.34 10.81
CA GLY A 13 -9.27 -2.07 12.05
C GLY A 13 -10.62 -2.79 12.13
N ARG A 14 -11.53 -2.59 11.16
CA ARG A 14 -12.84 -3.28 11.10
C ARG A 14 -12.80 -4.61 10.35
N TYR A 15 -11.69 -4.89 9.65
CA TYR A 15 -11.57 -6.07 8.82
C TYR A 15 -10.48 -6.99 9.38
N SER A 16 -10.88 -8.21 9.77
CA SER A 16 -9.93 -9.26 10.14
C SER A 16 -9.15 -9.80 8.94
N ASP A 17 -9.74 -9.66 7.74
CA ASP A 17 -9.21 -10.02 6.43
C ASP A 17 -9.06 -8.77 5.55
N ILE A 18 -7.81 -8.41 5.27
CA ILE A 18 -7.49 -7.24 4.45
C ILE A 18 -7.79 -7.46 2.96
N GLU A 19 -7.85 -8.72 2.50
CA GLU A 19 -8.19 -9.03 1.12
C GLU A 19 -9.66 -8.67 0.84
N LYS A 20 -10.55 -8.91 1.81
CA LYS A 20 -11.93 -8.43 1.76
C LYS A 20 -12.01 -6.90 1.63
N LEU A 21 -11.18 -6.17 2.38
CA LEU A 21 -11.11 -4.71 2.29
C LEU A 21 -10.71 -4.26 0.88
N PHE A 22 -9.63 -4.83 0.32
CA PHE A 22 -9.17 -4.49 -1.03
C PHE A 22 -10.23 -4.78 -2.09
N ARG A 23 -10.94 -5.90 -1.98
CA ARG A 23 -12.05 -6.25 -2.87
C ARG A 23 -13.20 -5.24 -2.79
N ILE A 24 -13.61 -4.85 -1.58
CA ILE A 24 -14.66 -3.84 -1.38
C ILE A 24 -14.22 -2.51 -1.99
N SER A 25 -13.00 -2.04 -1.68
CA SER A 25 -12.45 -0.81 -2.24
C SER A 25 -12.40 -0.83 -3.77
N ALA A 26 -11.97 -1.95 -4.37
CA ALA A 26 -11.93 -2.13 -5.82
C ALA A 26 -13.34 -2.05 -6.45
N TYR A 27 -14.34 -2.70 -5.85
CA TYR A 27 -15.73 -2.60 -6.32
C TYR A 27 -16.28 -1.18 -6.20
N CYS A 28 -16.05 -0.49 -5.08
CA CYS A 28 -16.48 0.90 -4.90
C CYS A 28 -15.85 1.82 -5.97
N ARG A 29 -14.55 1.65 -6.26
CA ARG A 29 -13.85 2.41 -7.30
C ARG A 29 -14.40 2.09 -8.70
N ARG A 30 -14.62 0.82 -9.03
CA ARG A 30 -15.24 0.40 -10.30
C ARG A 30 -16.63 1.00 -10.47
N PHE A 31 -17.46 0.93 -9.43
CA PHE A 31 -18.79 1.52 -9.43
C PHE A 31 -18.73 3.02 -9.73
N ALA A 32 -17.89 3.75 -9.00
CA ALA A 32 -17.70 5.19 -9.23
C ALA A 32 -17.24 5.50 -10.67
N LYS A 33 -16.34 4.70 -11.25
CA LYS A 33 -15.91 4.81 -12.65
C LYS A 33 -17.08 4.56 -13.61
N ASN A 34 -17.83 3.48 -13.41
CA ASN A 34 -18.97 3.11 -14.26
C ASN A 34 -20.07 4.17 -14.26
N CYS A 35 -20.33 4.82 -13.12
CA CYS A 35 -21.28 5.93 -13.03
C CYS A 35 -20.92 7.13 -13.92
N ARG A 36 -19.63 7.28 -14.26
CA ARG A 36 -19.11 8.35 -15.11
C ARG A 36 -18.79 7.90 -16.55
N SER A 37 -19.00 6.63 -16.87
CA SER A 37 -18.64 6.04 -18.16
C SER A 37 -19.87 5.72 -19.00
N SER A 38 -19.73 5.75 -20.33
CA SER A 38 -20.76 5.27 -21.25
C SER A 38 -21.02 3.77 -21.03
N VAL A 39 -22.18 3.27 -21.45
CA VAL A 39 -22.57 1.86 -21.22
C VAL A 39 -21.55 0.88 -21.81
N SER A 40 -20.98 1.19 -22.99
CA SER A 40 -19.96 0.37 -23.66
C SER A 40 -18.63 0.31 -22.93
N GLU A 41 -18.32 1.28 -22.08
CA GLU A 41 -17.05 1.37 -21.34
C GLU A 41 -17.16 0.83 -19.91
N ARG A 42 -18.37 0.43 -19.47
CA ARG A 42 -18.59 -0.08 -18.12
C ARG A 42 -17.97 -1.46 -17.96
N HIS A 43 -17.25 -1.64 -16.85
CA HIS A 43 -16.69 -2.94 -16.49
C HIS A 43 -17.67 -3.70 -15.58
N GLY A 44 -17.92 -4.98 -15.87
CA GLY A 44 -18.76 -5.87 -15.09
C GLY A 44 -18.03 -7.14 -14.64
N GLY A 45 -18.75 -8.08 -14.01
CA GLY A 45 -18.21 -9.39 -13.62
C GLY A 45 -17.18 -9.34 -12.48
N ASN A 46 -16.25 -10.28 -12.48
CA ASN A 46 -15.23 -10.41 -11.44
C ASN A 46 -14.22 -9.25 -11.45
N LEU A 47 -13.61 -8.97 -10.30
CA LEU A 47 -12.50 -8.02 -10.19
C LEU A 47 -11.28 -8.52 -10.97
N THR A 48 -10.62 -7.61 -11.68
CA THR A 48 -9.33 -7.89 -12.32
C THR A 48 -8.20 -7.81 -11.30
N ALA A 49 -7.08 -8.48 -11.59
CA ALA A 49 -5.86 -8.35 -10.78
C ALA A 49 -5.40 -6.89 -10.67
N TRP A 50 -5.56 -6.12 -11.75
CA TRP A 50 -5.23 -4.69 -11.78
C TRP A 50 -6.08 -3.87 -10.79
N GLU A 51 -7.40 -4.11 -10.73
CA GLU A 51 -8.26 -3.37 -9.79
C GLU A 51 -7.97 -3.70 -8.33
N LEU A 52 -7.61 -4.95 -8.04
CA LEU A 52 -7.17 -5.36 -6.71
C LEU A 52 -5.84 -4.70 -6.35
N HIS A 53 -4.89 -4.66 -7.28
CA HIS A 53 -3.60 -4.02 -7.09
C HIS A 53 -3.74 -2.50 -6.88
N GLU A 54 -4.56 -1.83 -7.68
CA GLU A 54 -4.90 -0.41 -7.51
C GLU A 54 -5.55 -0.11 -6.15
N ALA A 55 -6.41 -1.02 -5.67
CA ALA A 55 -7.02 -0.88 -4.35
C ALA A 55 -6.00 -1.07 -3.23
N GLU A 56 -5.12 -2.07 -3.33
CA GLU A 56 -4.03 -2.29 -2.38
C GLU A 56 -3.08 -1.10 -2.32
N GLU A 57 -2.59 -0.61 -3.46
CA GLU A 57 -1.69 0.54 -3.49
C GLU A 57 -2.33 1.83 -2.99
N MET A 58 -3.64 2.02 -3.21
CA MET A 58 -4.36 3.15 -2.62
C MET A 58 -4.28 3.13 -1.10
N TRP A 59 -4.44 1.95 -0.47
CA TRP A 59 -4.29 1.80 0.97
C TRP A 59 -2.85 2.03 1.42
N VAL A 60 -1.87 1.52 0.67
CA VAL A 60 -0.44 1.79 0.93
C VAL A 60 -0.16 3.29 0.93
N ARG A 61 -0.57 4.01 -0.12
CA ARG A 61 -0.36 5.46 -0.21
C ARG A 61 -1.03 6.22 0.93
N ARG A 62 -2.27 5.88 1.26
CA ARG A 62 -2.97 6.49 2.40
C ARG A 62 -2.21 6.29 3.71
N THR A 63 -1.79 5.07 4.01
CA THR A 63 -1.00 4.79 5.22
C THR A 63 0.34 5.53 5.22
N GLN A 64 0.97 5.71 4.07
CA GLN A 64 2.20 6.49 3.96
C GLN A 64 1.95 7.99 4.15
N GLU A 65 0.85 8.52 3.63
CA GLU A 65 0.43 9.90 3.87
C GLU A 65 0.12 10.16 5.35
N GLU A 66 -0.46 9.17 6.05
CA GLU A 66 -0.76 9.25 7.49
C GLU A 66 0.52 9.22 8.35
N GLU A 67 1.47 8.35 8.04
CA GLU A 67 2.62 8.06 8.93
C GLU A 67 3.94 8.74 8.53
N PHE A 68 4.07 9.14 7.27
CA PHE A 68 5.28 9.71 6.67
C PHE A 68 5.01 11.04 5.95
N GLN A 69 3.98 11.78 6.38
CA GLN A 69 3.57 13.03 5.73
C GLN A 69 4.73 14.04 5.58
N ALA A 70 5.55 14.19 6.63
CA ALA A 70 6.66 15.13 6.64
C ALA A 70 7.76 14.71 5.65
N GLU A 71 8.08 13.42 5.60
CA GLU A 71 9.03 12.84 4.66
C GLU A 71 8.56 12.96 3.21
N ILE A 72 7.29 12.68 2.93
CA ILE A 72 6.70 12.84 1.60
C ILE A 72 6.78 14.31 1.15
N GLN A 73 6.42 15.26 2.02
CA GLN A 73 6.52 16.68 1.70
C GLN A 73 7.97 17.12 1.47
N ALA A 74 8.92 16.62 2.26
CA ALA A 74 10.34 16.90 2.08
C ALA A 74 10.86 16.36 0.74
N LEU A 75 10.46 15.14 0.35
CA LEU A 75 10.81 14.57 -0.95
C LEU A 75 10.26 15.40 -2.11
N VAL A 76 9.00 15.80 -2.04
CA VAL A 76 8.38 16.64 -3.09
C VAL A 76 9.05 18.00 -3.22
N ARG A 77 9.43 18.65 -2.11
CA ARG A 77 10.00 20.00 -2.12
C ARG A 77 11.51 20.05 -2.35
N HIS A 78 12.22 19.07 -1.83
CA HIS A 78 13.69 19.12 -1.71
C HIS A 78 14.37 17.90 -2.34
N GLY A 79 13.63 16.90 -2.82
CA GLY A 79 14.17 15.68 -3.40
C GLY A 79 14.81 14.72 -2.40
N ARG A 80 14.73 15.01 -1.09
CA ARG A 80 15.28 14.17 -0.02
C ARG A 80 14.52 14.33 1.29
N VAL A 81 14.49 13.28 2.10
CA VAL A 81 13.98 13.34 3.47
C VAL A 81 14.97 14.03 4.42
N ALA A 82 14.49 14.45 5.59
CA ALA A 82 15.36 14.97 6.63
C ALA A 82 16.35 13.88 7.12
N GLU A 83 17.60 14.26 7.38
CA GLU A 83 18.66 13.31 7.78
C GLU A 83 18.31 12.53 9.06
N HIS A 84 17.57 13.18 9.99
CA HIS A 84 17.12 12.59 11.25
C HIS A 84 15.79 11.80 11.13
N SER A 85 15.20 11.68 9.94
CA SER A 85 14.01 10.85 9.73
C SER A 85 14.34 9.38 9.99
N ARG A 86 13.36 8.64 10.53
CA ARG A 86 13.44 7.20 10.80
C ARG A 86 13.71 6.36 9.54
N ILE A 87 13.45 6.93 8.37
CA ILE A 87 13.58 6.24 7.08
C ILE A 87 14.71 6.78 6.21
N SER A 88 15.54 7.74 6.69
CA SER A 88 16.60 8.36 5.88
C SER A 88 17.63 7.33 5.37
N GLN A 89 17.95 6.32 6.18
CA GLN A 89 18.88 5.25 5.82
C GLN A 89 18.34 4.30 4.75
N LEU A 90 17.04 4.36 4.43
CA LEU A 90 16.41 3.56 3.38
C LEU A 90 16.51 4.23 2.00
N ASP A 91 17.20 5.37 1.89
CA ASP A 91 17.28 6.19 0.66
C ASP A 91 15.90 6.36 -0.01
N PRO A 92 14.90 6.88 0.73
CA PRO A 92 13.51 6.79 0.31
C PRO A 92 13.22 7.74 -0.86
N TYR A 93 12.37 7.29 -1.79
CA TYR A 93 11.91 8.09 -2.92
C TYR A 93 10.43 7.84 -3.23
N LEU A 94 9.80 8.73 -3.99
CA LEU A 94 8.45 8.54 -4.51
C LEU A 94 8.51 7.98 -5.92
N ASP A 95 7.78 6.89 -6.18
CA ASP A 95 7.64 6.37 -7.55
C ASP A 95 6.63 7.17 -8.39
N GLU A 96 6.48 6.81 -9.66
CA GLU A 96 5.57 7.46 -10.61
C GLU A 96 4.08 7.38 -10.20
N ARG A 97 3.74 6.46 -9.30
CA ARG A 97 2.38 6.25 -8.77
C ARG A 97 2.18 6.94 -7.42
N GLY A 98 3.21 7.62 -6.90
CA GLY A 98 3.20 8.32 -5.62
C GLY A 98 3.37 7.41 -4.40
N VAL A 99 3.91 6.20 -4.57
CA VAL A 99 4.24 5.29 -3.48
C VAL A 99 5.63 5.61 -2.94
N LEU A 100 5.75 5.75 -1.62
CA LEU A 100 7.04 5.90 -0.94
C LEU A 100 7.77 4.54 -0.93
N ARG A 101 8.93 4.48 -1.56
CA ARG A 101 9.73 3.25 -1.71
C ARG A 101 11.12 3.42 -1.12
N ALA A 102 11.70 2.31 -0.69
CA ALA A 102 13.09 2.26 -0.25
C ALA A 102 14.02 2.19 -1.48
N GLY A 103 15.05 3.05 -1.50
CA GLY A 103 16.15 3.02 -2.44
C GLY A 103 17.37 2.24 -1.93
N GLY A 104 18.41 2.21 -2.76
CA GLY A 104 19.75 1.77 -2.35
C GLY A 104 20.14 0.33 -2.69
N ARG A 105 20.04 -0.60 -1.73
CA ARG A 105 20.88 -1.82 -1.69
C ARG A 105 20.72 -2.81 -2.86
N LEU A 106 19.61 -2.75 -3.59
CA LEU A 106 19.29 -3.67 -4.70
C LEU A 106 19.30 -3.01 -6.08
N VAL A 107 19.73 -1.74 -6.19
CA VAL A 107 19.77 -0.97 -7.46
C VAL A 107 20.60 -1.68 -8.55
N ASN A 108 21.59 -2.49 -8.15
CA ASN A 108 22.45 -3.23 -9.08
C ASN A 108 22.10 -4.73 -9.17
N SER A 109 20.92 -5.16 -8.71
CA SER A 109 20.50 -6.56 -8.78
C SER A 109 19.63 -6.83 -10.01
N ASP A 110 19.73 -8.03 -10.59
CA ASP A 110 18.90 -8.46 -11.74
C ASP A 110 17.42 -8.76 -11.35
N LEU A 111 16.95 -8.24 -10.22
CA LEU A 111 15.58 -8.46 -9.73
C LEU A 111 14.57 -7.57 -10.48
N PRO A 112 13.27 -7.91 -10.52
CA PRO A 112 12.25 -6.99 -11.01
C PRO A 112 12.21 -5.69 -10.18
N ALA A 113 11.93 -4.54 -10.80
CA ALA A 113 11.93 -3.23 -10.15
C ALA A 113 11.06 -3.14 -8.88
N SER A 114 9.93 -3.85 -8.81
CA SER A 114 9.07 -3.94 -7.62
C SER A 114 9.76 -4.62 -6.43
N MET A 115 10.67 -5.57 -6.71
CA MET A 115 11.45 -6.31 -5.73
C MET A 115 12.75 -5.59 -5.37
N GLN A 116 13.26 -4.75 -6.28
CA GLN A 116 14.40 -3.86 -6.00
C GLN A 116 14.01 -2.73 -5.05
N HIS A 117 12.75 -2.25 -5.14
CA HIS A 117 12.28 -1.06 -4.44
C HIS A 117 10.96 -1.30 -3.70
N PRO A 118 11.01 -1.99 -2.54
CA PRO A 118 9.81 -2.29 -1.77
C PRO A 118 9.17 -1.01 -1.22
N ALA A 119 7.84 -1.02 -1.06
CA ALA A 119 7.11 0.07 -0.45
C ALA A 119 7.49 0.20 1.05
N VAL A 120 7.71 1.43 1.50
CA VAL A 120 8.00 1.72 2.92
C VAL A 120 6.69 1.75 3.69
N LEU A 121 6.55 0.88 4.68
CA LEU A 121 5.37 0.82 5.54
C LEU A 121 5.74 1.02 7.01
N PRO A 122 4.88 1.69 7.80
CA PRO A 122 5.04 1.80 9.25
C PRO A 122 5.02 0.41 9.91
N GLY A 123 5.93 0.15 10.85
CA GLY A 123 6.02 -1.16 11.51
C GLY A 123 4.81 -1.50 12.40
N ASN A 124 4.16 -0.49 12.98
CA ASN A 124 3.00 -0.67 13.85
C ASN A 124 1.75 0.00 13.27
N HIS A 125 1.18 -0.61 12.24
CA HIS A 125 -0.04 -0.13 11.58
C HIS A 125 -0.92 -1.29 11.14
N GLU A 126 -2.24 -1.09 11.14
CA GLU A 126 -3.21 -2.14 10.80
C GLU A 126 -3.05 -2.66 9.36
N LEU A 127 -2.70 -1.78 8.41
CA LEU A 127 -2.36 -2.19 7.04
C LEU A 127 -1.19 -3.18 7.03
N THR A 128 -0.08 -2.82 7.69
CA THR A 128 1.13 -3.64 7.76
C THR A 128 0.84 -5.00 8.40
N ARG A 129 0.11 -5.00 9.53
CA ARG A 129 -0.31 -6.23 10.22
C ARG A 129 -1.20 -7.10 9.33
N GLY A 130 -2.14 -6.48 8.60
CA GLY A 130 -3.03 -7.16 7.68
C GLY A 130 -2.28 -7.79 6.50
N LEU A 131 -1.32 -7.09 5.90
CA LEU A 131 -0.47 -7.61 4.82
C LEU A 131 0.39 -8.79 5.28
N ILE A 132 1.00 -8.69 6.47
CA ILE A 132 1.75 -9.79 7.08
C ILE A 132 0.85 -11.01 7.28
N ARG A 133 -0.34 -10.81 7.86
CA ARG A 133 -1.31 -11.90 8.08
C ARG A 133 -1.75 -12.54 6.76
N ARG A 134 -2.05 -11.73 5.73
CA ARG A 134 -2.40 -12.21 4.39
C ARG A 134 -1.30 -13.10 3.82
N CYS A 135 -0.05 -12.66 3.90
CA CYS A 135 1.09 -13.44 3.43
C CYS A 135 1.22 -14.77 4.20
N HIS A 136 1.18 -14.71 5.53
CA HIS A 136 1.24 -15.88 6.39
C HIS A 136 0.15 -16.92 6.09
N GLN A 137 -1.10 -16.46 5.86
CA GLN A 137 -2.22 -17.33 5.49
C GLN A 137 -2.06 -17.94 4.10
N ARG A 138 -1.60 -17.16 3.10
CA ARG A 138 -1.33 -17.65 1.74
C ARG A 138 -0.22 -18.70 1.69
N GLN A 139 0.71 -18.63 2.64
CA GLN A 139 1.76 -19.62 2.81
C GLN A 139 1.38 -20.77 3.75
N LEU A 140 0.09 -21.00 4.00
CA LEU A 140 -0.40 -22.10 4.83
C LEU A 140 0.21 -22.09 6.24
N HIS A 141 0.32 -20.90 6.84
CA HIS A 141 0.88 -20.69 8.17
C HIS A 141 2.36 -21.03 8.31
N ALA A 142 3.13 -20.77 7.25
CA ALA A 142 4.58 -20.89 7.26
C ALA A 142 5.25 -20.11 8.41
N GLY A 143 6.44 -20.58 8.80
CA GLY A 143 7.25 -19.94 9.83
C GLY A 143 7.63 -18.48 9.50
N VAL A 144 8.17 -17.78 10.50
CA VAL A 144 8.50 -16.34 10.42
C VAL A 144 9.43 -16.03 9.25
N GLU A 145 10.52 -16.78 9.10
CA GLU A 145 11.51 -16.55 8.04
C GLU A 145 10.92 -16.70 6.64
N GLN A 146 10.06 -17.71 6.44
CA GLN A 146 9.40 -17.93 5.15
C GLN A 146 8.35 -16.85 4.84
N THR A 147 7.62 -16.40 5.86
CA THR A 147 6.68 -15.28 5.75
C THR A 147 7.42 -13.98 5.40
N LEU A 148 8.54 -13.69 6.07
CA LEU A 148 9.37 -12.53 5.80
C LEU A 148 9.98 -12.58 4.40
N ALA A 149 10.49 -13.75 4.00
CA ALA A 149 11.04 -13.94 2.66
C ALA A 149 10.00 -13.60 1.62
N SER A 150 8.79 -14.14 1.71
CA SER A 150 7.71 -13.89 0.74
C SER A 150 7.17 -12.47 0.76
N LEU A 151 7.11 -11.82 1.93
CA LEU A 151 6.74 -10.40 2.00
C LEU A 151 7.72 -9.50 1.25
N ARG A 152 9.00 -9.86 1.24
CA ARG A 152 10.05 -9.12 0.51
C ARG A 152 10.04 -9.37 -1.00
N GLN A 153 9.23 -10.31 -1.49
CA GLN A 153 9.09 -10.61 -2.92
C GLN A 153 7.90 -9.89 -3.57
N HIS A 154 7.06 -9.20 -2.78
CA HIS A 154 5.82 -8.56 -3.20
C HIS A 154 5.94 -7.06 -3.37
#